data_AF-J3CBX4-F1
#
_entry.id   AF-J3CBX4-F1
#
_cell.length_a   1.000
_cell.length_b   1.000
_cell.length_c   1.000
_cell.angle_alpha   90.00
_cell.angle_beta   90.00
_cell.angle_gamma   90.00
#
_symmetry.space_group_name_H-M   'P 1'
#
loop_
_entity.id
_entity.type
_entity.pdbx_description
1 polymer ?
#
loop_
_entity_poly.entity_id
_entity_poly.type
_entity_poly.pdbx_seq_one_letter_code
_entity_poly.pdbx_strand_id
1 'polypeptide(L)'
;MMPRVSHLAKLPIFWNLEGQRVIVAGGSDAAAWKAELLAACGAVVHIHADTLSDSFTHLVCSSPGSKRPTYIHHARACTIADLAGASLAVGDFENENDARLFLDAGIAAGVPVNIIDKPAFCQFQFGSIVNRSPVIVSISTDGASPILAQAIRRRIEAILPDSLQLWAAMAQSLRGKINEWLETGQSRRRFWEGFVDRVFAGAPDERALPDLLAAAAKGGAPAMRCGKITFVLAGPGDPELLTLKAIRALQAADVVLYGARIPHGMLELARREALRLTADQSAGKMVDRIVGFLGKGKNIVRMELSDPAGNRRLRDEIYQLDQIGVEGSVVPGLPAGRTEIPFRARNTRTSLKAGIQHIANRPGA
;
A
#
# COMPACT_ATOMS: atom_id res chain seq x y z
N MET A 1 16.74 16.50 -7.89
CA MET A 1 15.47 15.73 -7.92
C MET A 1 15.48 14.81 -6.70
N MET A 2 14.55 14.96 -5.77
CA MET A 2 14.51 14.12 -4.56
C MET A 2 14.03 12.70 -4.90
N PRO A 3 14.51 11.66 -4.20
CA PRO A 3 14.08 10.29 -4.43
C PRO A 3 12.59 10.14 -4.12
N ARG A 4 11.85 9.40 -4.95
CA ARG A 4 10.40 9.18 -4.79
C ARG A 4 10.04 8.20 -3.67
N VAL A 5 11.03 7.44 -3.19
CA VAL A 5 10.89 6.39 -2.19
C VAL A 5 12.00 6.60 -1.17
N SER A 6 11.63 6.69 0.10
CA SER A 6 12.56 6.76 1.24
C SER A 6 13.26 5.41 1.45
N HIS A 7 14.29 5.38 2.31
CA HIS A 7 15.02 4.16 2.61
C HIS A 7 14.09 3.06 3.16
N LEU A 8 14.14 1.86 2.57
CA LEU A 8 13.42 0.68 3.03
C LEU A 8 14.41 -0.35 3.56
N ALA A 9 14.10 -0.96 4.72
CA ALA A 9 14.96 -2.00 5.30
C ALA A 9 15.04 -3.27 4.42
N LYS A 10 13.93 -3.61 3.76
CA LYS A 10 13.80 -4.76 2.86
C LYS A 10 12.90 -4.42 1.68
N LEU A 11 13.07 -5.14 0.57
CA LEU A 11 12.18 -5.05 -0.59
C LEU A 11 10.95 -5.96 -0.40
N PRO A 12 9.71 -5.43 -0.30
CA PRO A 12 8.52 -6.24 -0.22
C PRO A 12 8.12 -6.75 -1.60
N ILE A 13 8.26 -8.06 -1.83
CA ILE A 13 7.86 -8.73 -3.08
C ILE A 13 6.89 -9.87 -2.79
N PHE A 14 5.99 -10.12 -3.73
CA PHE A 14 5.18 -11.34 -3.76
C PHE A 14 5.80 -12.30 -4.78
N TRP A 15 6.21 -13.48 -4.30
CA TRP A 15 6.89 -14.49 -5.12
C TRP A 15 5.88 -15.52 -5.62
N ASN A 16 5.77 -15.71 -6.94
CA ASN A 16 4.89 -16.74 -7.50
C ASN A 16 5.56 -18.12 -7.41
N LEU A 17 4.91 -19.07 -6.72
CA LEU A 17 5.40 -20.43 -6.53
C LEU A 17 4.56 -21.50 -7.22
N GLU A 18 3.54 -21.12 -8.00
CA GLU A 18 2.68 -22.06 -8.70
C GLU A 18 3.49 -23.02 -9.59
N GLY A 19 3.45 -24.32 -9.24
CA GLY A 19 4.19 -25.39 -9.90
C GLY A 19 5.72 -25.32 -9.77
N GLN A 20 6.25 -24.42 -8.95
CA GLN A 20 7.68 -24.23 -8.76
C GLN A 20 8.26 -25.27 -7.80
N ARG A 21 9.48 -25.72 -8.06
CA ARG A 21 10.22 -26.60 -7.15
C ARG A 21 10.82 -25.79 -6.00
N VAL A 22 10.57 -26.20 -4.77
CA VAL A 22 11.10 -25.56 -3.56
C VAL A 22 11.72 -26.61 -2.64
N ILE A 23 12.84 -26.25 -1.99
CA ILE A 23 13.52 -27.13 -1.03
C ILE A 23 13.18 -26.75 0.40
N VAL A 24 12.89 -27.75 1.23
CA VAL A 24 12.87 -27.65 2.69
C VAL A 24 13.87 -28.67 3.23
N ALA A 25 14.97 -28.22 3.81
CA ALA A 25 15.99 -29.04 4.45
C ALA A 25 15.76 -29.03 5.97
N GLY A 26 15.40 -30.17 6.55
CA GLY A 26 15.01 -30.30 7.95
C GLY A 26 13.61 -30.88 8.12
N GLY A 27 13.41 -31.62 9.21
CA GLY A 27 12.20 -32.40 9.49
C GLY A 27 11.41 -31.96 10.72
N SER A 28 11.66 -30.76 11.27
CA SER A 28 11.00 -30.27 12.47
C SER A 28 9.58 -29.75 12.22
N ASP A 29 8.86 -29.43 13.30
CA ASP A 29 7.56 -28.74 13.23
C ASP A 29 7.67 -27.33 12.61
N ALA A 30 8.79 -26.64 12.83
CA ALA A 30 9.01 -25.33 12.22
C ALA A 30 9.21 -25.45 10.70
N ALA A 31 9.93 -26.48 10.26
CA ALA A 31 10.07 -26.82 8.85
C ALA A 31 8.71 -27.25 8.24
N ALA A 32 7.89 -27.99 8.98
CA ALA A 32 6.54 -28.38 8.56
C ALA A 32 5.65 -27.17 8.25
N TRP A 33 5.63 -26.18 9.14
CA TRP A 33 4.86 -24.94 8.91
C TRP A 33 5.34 -24.17 7.66
N LYS A 34 6.66 -24.14 7.42
CA LYS A 34 7.22 -23.53 6.20
C LYS A 34 6.83 -24.31 4.96
N ALA A 35 6.90 -25.62 4.99
CA ALA A 35 6.48 -26.48 3.90
C ALA A 35 5.00 -26.27 3.56
N GLU A 36 4.12 -26.20 4.57
CA GLU A 36 2.70 -25.94 4.39
C GLU A 36 2.43 -24.58 3.74
N LEU A 37 3.10 -23.52 4.21
CA LEU A 37 2.97 -22.18 3.65
C LEU A 37 3.40 -22.14 2.17
N LEU A 38 4.50 -22.80 1.83
CA LEU A 38 5.03 -22.87 0.46
C LEU A 38 4.09 -23.68 -0.45
N ALA A 39 3.58 -24.80 0.03
CA ALA A 39 2.58 -25.62 -0.67
C ALA A 39 1.26 -24.88 -0.89
N ALA A 40 0.79 -24.09 0.08
CA ALA A 40 -0.39 -23.25 -0.05
C ALA A 40 -0.25 -22.16 -1.12
N CYS A 41 1.00 -21.84 -1.51
CA CYS A 41 1.33 -20.95 -2.62
C CYS A 41 1.49 -21.69 -3.97
N GLY A 42 1.19 -22.99 -4.03
CA GLY A 42 1.24 -23.82 -5.24
C GLY A 42 2.60 -24.48 -5.51
N ALA A 43 3.56 -24.43 -4.57
CA ALA A 43 4.87 -25.04 -4.74
C ALA A 43 4.82 -26.58 -4.71
N VAL A 44 5.73 -27.22 -5.44
CA VAL A 44 6.12 -28.62 -5.22
C VAL A 44 7.27 -28.63 -4.23
N VAL A 45 6.99 -29.06 -3.00
CA VAL A 45 7.91 -28.97 -1.88
C VAL A 45 8.70 -30.27 -1.74
N HIS A 46 10.01 -30.20 -2.01
CA HIS A 46 10.95 -31.29 -1.78
C HIS A 46 11.52 -31.17 -0.37
N ILE A 47 11.21 -32.16 0.47
CA ILE A 47 11.60 -32.21 1.88
C ILE A 47 12.81 -33.13 1.99
N HIS A 48 13.93 -32.63 2.49
CA HIS A 48 15.15 -33.40 2.73
C HIS A 48 15.41 -33.52 4.22
N ALA A 49 15.12 -34.69 4.79
CA ALA A 49 15.32 -34.98 6.20
C ALA A 49 15.34 -36.50 6.42
N ASP A 50 16.26 -37.01 7.24
CA ASP A 50 16.31 -38.43 7.61
C ASP A 50 15.07 -38.85 8.40
N THR A 51 14.62 -37.98 9.31
CA THR A 51 13.43 -38.16 10.14
C THR A 51 12.53 -36.93 10.06
N LEU A 52 11.23 -37.16 10.14
CA LEU A 52 10.20 -36.11 10.20
C LEU A 52 9.54 -36.14 11.58
N SER A 53 9.16 -34.97 12.08
CA SER A 53 8.27 -34.88 13.24
C SER A 53 6.89 -35.47 12.92
N ASP A 54 6.11 -35.74 13.96
CA ASP A 54 4.76 -36.29 13.80
C ASP A 54 3.85 -35.34 12.99
N SER A 55 3.95 -34.03 13.25
CA SER A 55 3.15 -33.02 12.53
C SER A 55 3.54 -32.95 11.05
N PHE A 56 4.84 -33.05 10.74
CA PHE A 56 5.32 -33.02 9.36
C PHE A 56 4.96 -34.31 8.62
N THR A 57 5.06 -35.46 9.29
CA THR A 57 4.61 -36.75 8.74
C THR A 57 3.13 -36.70 8.40
N HIS A 58 2.29 -36.17 9.31
CA HIS A 58 0.87 -35.99 9.05
C HIS A 58 0.63 -35.06 7.85
N LEU A 59 1.33 -33.93 7.76
CA LEU A 59 1.22 -32.99 6.64
C LEU A 59 1.52 -33.65 5.28
N VAL A 60 2.58 -34.48 5.21
CA VAL A 60 2.97 -35.19 3.99
C VAL A 60 1.93 -36.26 3.63
N CYS A 61 1.44 -37.02 4.61
CA CYS A 61 0.47 -38.11 4.41
C CYS A 61 -0.96 -37.63 4.12
N SER A 62 -1.38 -36.50 4.68
CA SER A 62 -2.73 -35.96 4.52
C SER A 62 -2.93 -35.17 3.22
N SER A 63 -1.90 -35.01 2.40
CA SER A 63 -2.02 -34.26 1.14
C SER A 63 -3.00 -34.97 0.19
N PRO A 64 -4.13 -34.34 -0.19
CA PRO A 64 -5.12 -34.97 -1.05
C PRO A 64 -4.49 -35.40 -2.38
N GLY A 65 -4.89 -36.57 -2.89
CA GLY A 65 -4.43 -37.16 -4.14
C GLY A 65 -4.69 -36.28 -5.36
N SER A 66 -3.88 -35.25 -5.53
CA SER A 66 -3.79 -34.41 -6.72
C SER A 66 -2.97 -35.15 -7.77
N LYS A 67 -3.19 -34.88 -9.07
CA LYS A 67 -2.42 -35.51 -10.17
C LYS A 67 -0.91 -35.27 -10.10
N ARG A 68 -0.44 -34.33 -9.26
CA ARG A 68 0.97 -34.08 -8.95
C ARG A 68 1.16 -34.07 -7.43
N PRO A 69 2.26 -34.65 -6.92
CA PRO A 69 2.55 -34.62 -5.49
C PRO A 69 2.89 -33.19 -5.04
N THR A 70 2.21 -32.72 -4.00
CA THR A 70 2.51 -31.43 -3.34
C THR A 70 3.79 -31.52 -2.51
N TYR A 71 4.01 -32.64 -1.85
CA TYR A 71 5.17 -32.91 -1.00
C TYR A 71 5.93 -34.13 -1.54
N ILE A 72 7.25 -34.03 -1.61
CA ILE A 72 8.15 -35.12 -2.00
C ILE A 72 9.22 -35.26 -0.92
N HIS A 73 9.10 -36.28 -0.08
CA HIS A 73 10.05 -36.55 0.99
C HIS A 73 11.23 -37.40 0.49
N HIS A 74 12.43 -36.89 0.73
CA HIS A 74 13.71 -37.56 0.53
C HIS A 74 14.26 -37.88 1.92
N ALA A 75 14.27 -39.17 2.29
CA ALA A 75 14.78 -39.68 3.57
C ALA A 75 16.32 -39.65 3.64
N ARG A 76 16.88 -38.44 3.48
CA ARG A 76 18.32 -38.14 3.56
C ARG A 76 18.54 -36.64 3.73
N ALA A 77 19.73 -36.27 4.20
CA ALA A 77 20.18 -34.89 4.21
C ALA A 77 20.19 -34.23 2.81
N CYS A 78 19.99 -32.92 2.79
CA CYS A 78 20.07 -32.10 1.58
C CYS A 78 21.53 -31.93 1.14
N THR A 79 21.78 -32.02 -0.16
CA THR A 79 23.08 -31.80 -0.78
C THR A 79 23.04 -30.59 -1.72
N ILE A 80 24.21 -30.05 -2.07
CA ILE A 80 24.32 -28.92 -3.00
C ILE A 80 23.62 -29.22 -4.34
N ALA A 81 23.72 -30.46 -4.83
CA ALA A 81 23.09 -30.88 -6.08
C ALA A 81 21.55 -30.80 -6.02
N ASP A 82 20.95 -30.95 -4.83
CA ASP A 82 19.50 -30.88 -4.67
C ASP A 82 18.97 -29.45 -4.82
N LEU A 83 19.78 -28.43 -4.57
CA LEU A 83 19.37 -27.03 -4.73
C LEU A 83 19.22 -26.64 -6.20
N ALA A 84 19.91 -27.30 -7.12
CA ALA A 84 19.89 -26.96 -8.53
C ALA A 84 18.45 -26.92 -9.09
N GLY A 85 18.07 -25.80 -9.71
CA GLY A 85 16.75 -25.60 -10.31
C GLY A 85 15.59 -25.38 -9.33
N ALA A 86 15.86 -25.22 -8.03
CA ALA A 86 14.84 -24.79 -7.08
C ALA A 86 14.63 -23.27 -7.15
N SER A 87 13.39 -22.81 -6.92
CA SER A 87 13.07 -21.37 -6.93
C SER A 87 13.46 -20.68 -5.62
N LEU A 88 13.42 -21.39 -4.50
CA LEU A 88 13.97 -20.99 -3.21
C LEU A 88 14.22 -22.22 -2.33
N ALA A 89 14.96 -22.02 -1.24
CA ALA A 89 15.24 -23.05 -0.25
C ALA A 89 15.05 -22.54 1.18
N VAL A 90 14.49 -23.39 2.03
CA VAL A 90 14.35 -23.15 3.48
C VAL A 90 15.13 -24.21 4.23
N GLY A 91 15.95 -23.80 5.19
CA GLY A 91 16.75 -24.69 6.02
C GLY A 91 16.38 -24.59 7.49
N ASP A 92 16.41 -25.72 8.18
CA ASP A 92 16.30 -25.81 9.63
C ASP A 92 17.48 -26.62 10.17
N PHE A 93 18.46 -25.92 10.73
CA PHE A 93 19.72 -26.49 11.20
C PHE A 93 19.97 -26.06 12.64
N GLU A 94 20.48 -26.95 13.48
CA GLU A 94 20.76 -26.63 14.88
C GLU A 94 21.94 -25.65 15.02
N ASN A 95 23.06 -25.95 14.37
CA ASN A 95 24.30 -25.18 14.49
C ASN A 95 24.48 -24.16 13.35
N GLU A 96 25.33 -23.16 13.60
CA GLU A 96 25.62 -22.08 12.64
C GLU A 96 26.50 -22.52 11.47
N ASN A 97 27.32 -23.56 11.63
CA ASN A 97 28.20 -24.06 10.57
C ASN A 97 27.37 -24.67 9.44
N ASP A 98 26.42 -25.53 9.76
CA ASP A 98 25.53 -26.16 8.78
C ASP A 98 24.62 -25.12 8.11
N ALA A 99 24.13 -24.15 8.90
CA ALA A 99 23.39 -23.00 8.38
C ALA A 99 24.24 -22.20 7.37
N ARG A 100 25.52 -21.96 7.68
CA ARG A 100 26.44 -21.28 6.76
C ARG A 100 26.71 -22.07 5.49
N LEU A 101 26.96 -23.38 5.62
CA LEU A 101 27.18 -24.27 4.48
C LEU A 101 25.96 -24.28 3.55
N PHE A 102 24.75 -24.30 4.09
CA PHE A 102 23.52 -24.27 3.31
C PHE A 102 23.32 -22.92 2.61
N LEU A 103 23.63 -21.80 3.27
CA LEU A 103 23.62 -20.48 2.66
C LEU A 103 24.62 -20.40 1.49
N ASP A 104 25.86 -20.80 1.71
CA ASP A 104 26.92 -20.75 0.70
C ASP A 104 26.58 -21.66 -0.50
N ALA A 105 25.98 -22.83 -0.25
CA ALA A 105 25.47 -23.72 -1.29
C ALA A 105 24.32 -23.09 -2.10
N GLY A 106 23.38 -22.41 -1.44
CA GLY A 106 22.31 -21.66 -2.10
C GLY A 106 22.84 -20.55 -2.99
N ILE A 107 23.81 -19.77 -2.49
CA ILE A 107 24.49 -18.72 -3.27
C ILE A 107 25.16 -19.32 -4.51
N ALA A 108 25.90 -20.43 -4.35
CA ALA A 108 26.57 -21.10 -5.46
C ALA A 108 25.58 -21.64 -6.51
N ALA A 109 24.40 -22.08 -6.09
CA ALA A 109 23.34 -22.58 -6.97
C ALA A 109 22.43 -21.47 -7.56
N GLY A 110 22.58 -20.21 -7.14
CA GLY A 110 21.68 -19.13 -7.52
C GLY A 110 20.28 -19.23 -6.89
N VAL A 111 20.16 -19.93 -5.75
CA VAL A 111 18.92 -20.19 -5.04
C VAL A 111 18.85 -19.35 -3.76
N PRO A 112 17.84 -18.48 -3.60
CA PRO A 112 17.64 -17.75 -2.37
C PRO A 112 17.36 -18.68 -1.19
N VAL A 113 18.04 -18.44 -0.08
CA VAL A 113 17.95 -19.25 1.14
C VAL A 113 17.33 -18.45 2.29
N ASN A 114 16.45 -19.10 3.05
CA ASN A 114 16.01 -18.67 4.37
C ASN A 114 16.30 -19.78 5.39
N ILE A 115 16.83 -19.42 6.55
CA ILE A 115 17.14 -20.36 7.62
C ILE A 115 16.29 -20.00 8.84
N ILE A 116 15.56 -21.00 9.34
CA ILE A 116 14.65 -20.83 10.48
C ILE A 116 15.45 -20.39 11.71
N ASP A 117 14.93 -19.38 12.41
CA ASP A 117 15.49 -18.78 13.62
C ASP A 117 16.94 -18.26 13.52
N LYS A 118 17.48 -18.16 12.30
CA LYS A 118 18.86 -17.77 12.02
C LYS A 118 18.93 -16.62 11.00
N PRO A 119 18.43 -15.42 11.33
CA PRO A 119 18.30 -14.30 10.38
C PRO A 119 19.61 -13.82 9.77
N ALA A 120 20.75 -14.02 10.44
CA ALA A 120 22.08 -13.69 9.92
C ALA A 120 22.47 -14.52 8.68
N PHE A 121 21.80 -15.67 8.46
CA PHE A 121 22.07 -16.59 7.37
C PHE A 121 20.95 -16.59 6.32
N CYS A 122 20.09 -15.56 6.32
CA CYS A 122 18.93 -15.44 5.44
C CYS A 122 19.15 -14.39 4.35
N GLN A 123 18.85 -14.75 3.09
CA GLN A 123 18.79 -13.79 1.97
C GLN A 123 17.41 -13.13 1.85
N PHE A 124 16.36 -13.79 2.36
CA PHE A 124 15.00 -13.25 2.44
C PHE A 124 14.34 -13.64 3.77
N GLN A 125 13.24 -12.98 4.11
CA GLN A 125 12.51 -13.20 5.35
C GLN A 125 11.03 -13.42 5.06
N PHE A 126 10.38 -14.23 5.88
CA PHE A 126 8.93 -14.35 5.91
C PHE A 126 8.37 -13.30 6.87
N GLY A 127 7.43 -12.48 6.40
CA GLY A 127 6.68 -11.56 7.25
C GLY A 127 5.51 -12.24 7.97
N SER A 128 4.84 -11.51 8.85
CA SER A 128 3.49 -11.86 9.31
C SER A 128 2.51 -11.69 8.14
N ILE A 129 1.68 -12.69 7.89
CA ILE A 129 0.78 -12.73 6.73
C ILE A 129 -0.67 -12.59 7.18
N VAL A 130 -1.42 -11.69 6.55
CA VAL A 130 -2.89 -11.70 6.54
C VAL A 130 -3.32 -12.28 5.21
N ASN A 131 -4.01 -13.42 5.25
CA ASN A 131 -4.49 -14.12 4.06
C ASN A 131 -6.00 -13.86 3.87
N ARG A 132 -6.34 -13.20 2.76
CA ARG A 132 -7.69 -13.05 2.20
C ARG A 132 -7.63 -13.34 0.69
N SER A 133 -6.90 -14.40 0.32
CA SER A 133 -6.51 -14.73 -1.06
C SER A 133 -7.68 -14.52 -2.04
N PRO A 134 -7.45 -13.82 -3.16
CA PRO A 134 -6.15 -13.37 -3.69
C PRO A 134 -5.61 -12.07 -3.07
N VAL A 135 -6.28 -11.48 -2.08
CA VAL A 135 -5.77 -10.31 -1.35
C VAL A 135 -4.85 -10.77 -0.23
N ILE A 136 -3.57 -10.40 -0.29
CA ILE A 136 -2.55 -10.81 0.68
C ILE A 136 -1.86 -9.56 1.22
N VAL A 137 -1.69 -9.49 2.54
CA VAL A 137 -0.87 -8.46 3.20
C VAL A 137 0.29 -9.15 3.91
N SER A 138 1.50 -8.67 3.66
CA SER A 138 2.70 -9.08 4.39
C SER A 138 3.23 -7.93 5.24
N ILE A 139 3.60 -8.24 6.48
CA ILE A 139 4.08 -7.28 7.47
C ILE A 139 5.46 -7.72 7.91
N SER A 140 6.46 -6.86 7.75
CA SER A 140 7.81 -7.09 8.26
C SER A 140 8.18 -6.02 9.27
N THR A 141 8.89 -6.43 10.33
CA THR A 141 9.55 -5.54 11.30
C THR A 141 11.07 -5.64 11.21
N ASP A 142 11.60 -6.28 10.16
CA ASP A 142 13.03 -6.59 9.99
C ASP A 142 13.67 -7.20 11.26
N GLY A 143 12.93 -8.09 11.92
CA GLY A 143 13.36 -8.74 13.15
C GLY A 143 13.25 -7.90 14.43
N ALA A 144 12.85 -6.61 14.35
CA ALA A 144 12.83 -5.73 15.52
C ALA A 144 11.82 -6.14 16.61
N SER A 145 10.65 -6.65 16.21
CA SER A 145 9.66 -7.14 17.17
C SER A 145 8.61 -8.05 16.51
N PRO A 146 8.62 -9.36 16.82
CA PRO A 146 7.56 -10.28 16.41
C PRO A 146 6.20 -9.89 17.00
N ILE A 147 6.18 -9.40 18.25
CA ILE A 147 4.94 -8.98 18.95
C ILE A 147 4.30 -7.79 18.24
N LEU A 148 5.10 -6.81 17.79
CA LEU A 148 4.60 -5.69 17.01
C LEU A 148 3.99 -6.15 15.68
N ALA A 149 4.68 -7.05 14.96
CA ALA A 149 4.17 -7.62 13.70
C ALA A 149 2.81 -8.30 13.90
N GLN A 150 2.66 -9.08 14.99
CA GLN A 150 1.38 -9.70 15.37
C GLN A 150 0.30 -8.67 15.70
N ALA A 151 0.63 -7.61 16.44
CA ALA A 151 -0.32 -6.56 16.79
C ALA A 151 -0.79 -5.76 15.57
N ILE A 152 0.07 -5.53 14.58
CA ILE A 152 -0.30 -4.94 13.28
C ILE A 152 -1.20 -5.92 12.52
N ARG A 153 -0.82 -7.20 12.45
CA ARG A 153 -1.59 -8.26 11.78
C ARG A 153 -3.03 -8.31 12.27
N ARG A 154 -3.25 -8.36 13.59
CA ARG A 154 -4.59 -8.40 14.20
C ARG A 154 -5.44 -7.19 13.84
N ARG A 155 -4.86 -5.99 13.78
CA ARG A 155 -5.58 -4.76 13.39
C ARG A 155 -5.99 -4.78 11.93
N ILE A 156 -5.10 -5.26 11.05
CA ILE A 156 -5.41 -5.41 9.63
C ILE A 156 -6.47 -6.50 9.42
N GLU A 157 -6.37 -7.64 10.10
CA GLU A 157 -7.38 -8.71 10.10
C GLU A 157 -8.77 -8.18 10.50
N ALA A 158 -8.84 -7.27 11.48
CA ALA A 158 -10.11 -6.68 11.92
C ALA A 158 -10.74 -5.70 10.91
N ILE A 159 -9.95 -5.11 10.02
CA ILE A 159 -10.41 -4.12 9.03
C ILE A 159 -10.76 -4.79 7.70
N LEU A 160 -10.07 -5.88 7.34
CA LEU A 160 -10.25 -6.56 6.05
C LEU A 160 -11.44 -7.52 6.08
N PRO A 161 -12.49 -7.32 5.25
CA PRO A 161 -13.63 -8.21 5.21
C PRO A 161 -13.26 -9.64 4.79
N ASP A 162 -13.91 -10.64 5.38
CA ASP A 162 -13.73 -12.05 4.98
C ASP A 162 -14.27 -12.33 3.57
N SER A 163 -15.21 -11.52 3.09
CA SER A 163 -15.78 -11.57 1.75
C SER A 163 -14.85 -11.08 0.63
N LEU A 164 -13.65 -10.61 0.97
CA LEU A 164 -12.68 -10.08 0.00
C LEU A 164 -12.35 -11.05 -1.13
N GLN A 165 -12.34 -12.36 -0.85
CA GLN A 165 -12.12 -13.38 -1.88
C GLN A 165 -13.19 -13.33 -2.98
N LEU A 166 -14.47 -13.21 -2.58
CA LEU A 166 -15.60 -13.14 -3.51
C LEU A 166 -15.55 -11.86 -4.34
N TRP A 167 -15.27 -10.74 -3.67
CA TRP A 167 -15.10 -9.46 -4.34
C TRP A 167 -13.93 -9.47 -5.33
N ALA A 168 -12.79 -10.05 -4.97
CA ALA A 168 -11.64 -10.12 -5.86
C ALA A 168 -11.91 -11.01 -7.08
N ALA A 169 -12.61 -12.13 -6.91
CA ALA A 169 -13.07 -12.96 -8.03
C ALA A 169 -14.01 -12.19 -8.97
N MET A 170 -14.92 -11.40 -8.40
CA MET A 170 -15.80 -10.51 -9.16
C MET A 170 -15.02 -9.41 -9.90
N ALA A 171 -14.01 -8.80 -9.26
CA ALA A 171 -13.16 -7.80 -9.90
C ALA A 171 -12.40 -8.40 -11.10
N GLN A 172 -11.89 -9.64 -10.98
CA GLN A 172 -11.22 -10.33 -12.07
C GLN A 172 -12.15 -10.58 -13.26
N SER A 173 -13.40 -11.02 -13.02
CA SER A 173 -14.38 -11.25 -14.09
C SER A 173 -14.86 -9.96 -14.76
N LEU A 174 -14.85 -8.84 -14.04
CA LEU A 174 -15.23 -7.52 -14.55
C LEU A 174 -14.10 -6.82 -15.30
N ARG A 175 -12.83 -7.06 -14.94
CA ARG A 175 -11.67 -6.29 -15.45
C ARG A 175 -11.61 -6.20 -16.97
N GLY A 176 -11.88 -7.29 -17.68
CA GLY A 176 -11.92 -7.32 -19.15
C GLY A 176 -12.97 -6.37 -19.71
N LYS A 177 -14.24 -6.56 -19.31
CA LYS A 177 -15.38 -5.75 -19.75
C LYS A 177 -15.20 -4.27 -19.43
N ILE A 178 -14.72 -3.95 -18.23
CA ILE A 178 -14.48 -2.56 -17.81
C ILE A 178 -13.38 -1.89 -18.63
N ASN A 179 -12.35 -2.65 -19.02
CA ASN A 179 -11.28 -2.13 -19.89
C ASN A 179 -11.77 -1.87 -21.32
N GLU A 180 -12.79 -2.58 -21.80
CA GLU A 180 -13.41 -2.37 -23.10
C GLU A 180 -14.41 -1.20 -23.07
N TRP A 181 -15.21 -1.09 -22.01
CA TRP A 181 -16.32 -0.10 -21.94
C TRP A 181 -15.90 1.28 -21.46
N LEU A 182 -14.86 1.39 -20.65
CA LEU A 182 -14.42 2.66 -20.06
C LEU A 182 -13.06 3.07 -20.59
N GLU A 183 -12.89 4.36 -20.90
CA GLU A 183 -11.59 4.94 -21.23
C GLU A 183 -10.62 4.87 -20.03
N THR A 184 -9.32 4.71 -20.33
CA THR A 184 -8.26 4.74 -19.31
C THR A 184 -8.25 6.08 -18.56
N GLY A 185 -8.07 6.05 -17.24
CA GLY A 185 -7.97 7.25 -16.42
C GLY A 185 -9.13 7.40 -15.44
N GLN A 186 -9.78 8.56 -15.43
CA GLN A 186 -10.71 8.94 -14.37
C GLN A 186 -12.00 8.10 -14.34
N SER A 187 -12.51 7.66 -15.49
CA SER A 187 -13.74 6.86 -15.58
C SER A 187 -13.55 5.46 -14.99
N ARG A 188 -12.49 4.74 -15.38
CA ARG A 188 -12.12 3.47 -14.75
C ARG A 188 -11.86 3.62 -13.25
N ARG A 189 -11.18 4.69 -12.84
CA ARG A 189 -10.90 4.96 -11.43
C ARG A 189 -12.18 5.10 -10.61
N ARG A 190 -13.12 5.95 -11.04
CA ARG A 190 -14.38 6.15 -10.30
C ARG A 190 -15.19 4.86 -10.17
N PHE A 191 -15.19 4.04 -11.21
CA PHE A 191 -15.81 2.72 -11.15
C PHE A 191 -15.17 1.87 -10.05
N TRP A 192 -13.83 1.79 -10.03
CA TRP A 192 -13.12 0.99 -9.02
C TRP A 192 -13.21 1.59 -7.60
N GLU A 193 -13.29 2.92 -7.45
CA GLU A 193 -13.56 3.56 -6.15
C GLU A 193 -14.95 3.18 -5.63
N GLY A 194 -15.99 3.28 -6.46
CA GLY A 194 -17.34 2.85 -6.10
C GLY A 194 -17.45 1.34 -5.87
N PHE A 195 -16.63 0.53 -6.54
CA PHE A 195 -16.48 -0.90 -6.25
C PHE A 195 -15.93 -1.11 -4.83
N VAL A 196 -14.86 -0.40 -4.45
CA VAL A 196 -14.24 -0.51 -3.12
C VAL A 196 -15.21 -0.12 -2.01
N ASP A 197 -16.04 0.92 -2.20
CA ASP A 197 -17.05 1.30 -1.21
C ASP A 197 -18.03 0.14 -0.92
N ARG A 198 -18.39 -0.65 -1.93
CA ARG A 198 -19.23 -1.85 -1.75
C ARG A 198 -18.50 -2.98 -1.04
N VAL A 199 -17.20 -3.16 -1.31
CA VAL A 199 -16.36 -4.19 -0.66
C VAL A 199 -16.41 -4.06 0.86
N PHE A 200 -16.30 -2.84 1.38
CA PHE A 200 -16.31 -2.57 2.82
C PHE A 200 -17.72 -2.40 3.41
N ALA A 201 -18.77 -2.38 2.58
CA ALA A 201 -20.16 -2.36 3.04
C ALA A 201 -20.70 -3.74 3.42
N GLY A 202 -20.12 -4.82 2.85
CA GLY A 202 -20.55 -6.19 3.16
C GLY A 202 -20.11 -7.21 2.11
N ALA A 203 -20.59 -8.45 2.27
CA ALA A 203 -20.42 -9.49 1.26
C ALA A 203 -21.23 -9.15 -0.01
N PRO A 204 -20.75 -9.55 -1.20
CA PRO A 204 -21.51 -9.34 -2.43
C PRO A 204 -22.78 -10.19 -2.39
N ASP A 205 -23.93 -9.55 -2.68
CA ASP A 205 -25.19 -10.24 -2.92
C ASP A 205 -25.38 -10.55 -4.41
N GLU A 206 -26.49 -11.21 -4.76
CA GLU A 206 -26.81 -11.54 -6.16
C GLU A 206 -26.97 -10.30 -7.05
N ARG A 207 -27.24 -9.13 -6.46
CA ARG A 207 -27.44 -7.86 -7.18
C ARG A 207 -26.14 -7.10 -7.40
N ALA A 208 -25.08 -7.42 -6.64
CA ALA A 208 -23.80 -6.72 -6.72
C ALA A 208 -23.21 -6.69 -8.14
N LEU A 209 -23.19 -7.82 -8.84
CA LEU A 209 -22.65 -7.91 -10.19
C LEU A 209 -23.51 -7.16 -11.23
N PRO A 210 -24.84 -7.39 -11.33
CA PRO A 210 -25.72 -6.60 -12.21
C PRO A 210 -25.61 -5.10 -11.98
N ASP A 211 -25.59 -4.65 -10.73
CA ASP A 211 -25.48 -3.24 -10.37
C ASP A 211 -24.16 -2.61 -10.83
N LEU A 212 -23.05 -3.34 -10.64
CA LEU A 212 -21.73 -2.88 -11.08
C LEU A 212 -21.68 -2.76 -12.61
N LEU A 213 -22.21 -3.74 -13.34
CA LEU A 213 -22.31 -3.68 -14.80
C LEU A 213 -23.18 -2.50 -15.26
N ALA A 214 -24.31 -2.27 -14.59
CA ALA A 214 -25.18 -1.12 -14.88
C ALA A 214 -24.49 0.21 -14.58
N ALA A 215 -23.73 0.31 -13.48
CA ALA A 215 -22.94 1.49 -13.14
C ALA A 215 -21.83 1.75 -14.16
N ALA A 216 -21.16 0.69 -14.64
CA ALA A 216 -20.14 0.79 -15.68
C ALA A 216 -20.74 1.27 -17.02
N ALA A 217 -21.89 0.70 -17.43
CA ALA A 217 -22.57 1.10 -18.66
C ALA A 217 -23.05 2.57 -18.61
N LYS A 218 -23.58 3.02 -17.47
CA LYS A 218 -23.96 4.43 -17.26
C LYS A 218 -22.75 5.37 -17.19
N GLY A 219 -21.59 4.88 -16.76
CA GLY A 219 -20.33 5.62 -16.71
C GLY A 219 -19.57 5.70 -18.04
N GLY A 220 -20.04 5.00 -19.08
CA GLY A 220 -19.43 4.93 -20.41
C GLY A 220 -19.79 6.08 -21.35
N ALA A 221 -20.77 6.92 -21.01
CA ALA A 221 -20.96 8.17 -21.73
C ALA A 221 -19.84 9.15 -21.32
N PRO A 222 -19.04 9.69 -22.26
CA PRO A 222 -18.08 10.74 -21.95
C PRO A 222 -18.86 12.00 -21.64
N ALA A 223 -19.29 12.15 -20.39
CA ALA A 223 -19.39 13.49 -19.86
C ALA A 223 -17.95 14.01 -19.89
N MET A 224 -17.62 14.91 -20.82
CA MET A 224 -16.44 15.76 -20.76
C MET A 224 -16.44 16.40 -19.37
N ARG A 225 -15.80 15.73 -18.42
CA ARG A 225 -15.69 16.23 -17.07
C ARG A 225 -14.31 16.86 -17.00
N CYS A 226 -14.34 18.18 -16.87
CA CYS A 226 -13.19 18.98 -16.54
C CYS A 226 -12.44 18.34 -15.38
N GLY A 227 -11.10 18.37 -15.44
CA GLY A 227 -10.29 18.06 -14.29
C GLY A 227 -10.75 18.87 -13.08
N LYS A 228 -10.50 18.36 -11.87
CA LYS A 228 -10.82 19.09 -10.64
C LYS A 228 -9.55 19.58 -9.98
N ILE A 229 -9.53 20.82 -9.52
CA ILE A 229 -8.49 21.32 -8.62
C ILE A 229 -8.95 21.33 -7.17
N THR A 230 -8.09 20.81 -6.28
CA THR A 230 -8.25 20.87 -4.83
C THR A 230 -7.05 21.54 -4.20
N PHE A 231 -7.26 22.67 -3.55
CA PHE A 231 -6.24 23.36 -2.77
C PHE A 231 -6.19 22.76 -1.37
N VAL A 232 -5.01 22.35 -0.92
CA VAL A 232 -4.80 21.71 0.37
C VAL A 232 -3.85 22.57 1.20
N LEU A 233 -4.35 23.03 2.33
CA LEU A 233 -3.52 23.59 3.39
C LEU A 233 -3.03 22.45 4.27
N ALA A 234 -1.71 22.21 4.24
CA ALA A 234 -1.08 20.98 4.72
C ALA A 234 -0.87 20.90 6.23
N GLY A 235 -1.13 21.98 6.98
CA GLY A 235 -0.76 22.04 8.38
C GLY A 235 0.64 22.61 8.62
N PRO A 236 1.22 22.36 9.81
CA PRO A 236 2.55 22.85 10.18
C PRO A 236 3.71 22.03 9.59
N GLY A 237 3.45 20.92 8.91
CA GLY A 237 4.49 20.09 8.26
C GLY A 237 4.55 18.63 8.76
N ASP A 238 3.86 18.29 9.84
CA ASP A 238 3.73 16.90 10.32
C ASP A 238 2.68 16.12 9.49
N PRO A 239 3.05 14.99 8.86
CA PRO A 239 2.10 14.15 8.11
C PRO A 239 0.89 13.67 8.92
N GLU A 240 1.03 13.44 10.24
CA GLU A 240 -0.07 13.01 11.10
C GLU A 240 -1.08 14.14 11.38
N LEU A 241 -0.67 15.39 11.13
CA LEU A 241 -1.51 16.58 11.26
C LEU A 241 -2.26 16.93 9.96
N LEU A 242 -2.12 16.12 8.91
CA LEU A 242 -2.98 16.24 7.74
C LEU A 242 -4.40 15.80 8.08
N THR A 243 -5.37 16.58 7.61
CA THR A 243 -6.77 16.21 7.76
C THR A 243 -7.09 14.99 6.89
N LEU A 244 -8.04 14.17 7.33
CA LEU A 244 -8.52 13.02 6.54
C LEU A 244 -9.00 13.45 5.15
N LYS A 245 -9.57 14.65 5.01
CA LYS A 245 -9.99 15.22 3.72
C LYS A 245 -8.79 15.52 2.81
N ALA A 246 -7.67 15.98 3.36
CA ALA A 246 -6.44 16.22 2.61
C ALA A 246 -5.82 14.90 2.12
N ILE A 247 -5.77 13.88 2.98
CA ILE A 247 -5.28 12.54 2.62
C ILE A 247 -6.11 11.95 1.47
N ARG A 248 -7.44 12.00 1.58
CA ARG A 248 -8.35 11.54 0.50
C ARG A 248 -8.11 12.29 -0.81
N ALA A 249 -7.90 13.61 -0.75
CA ALA A 249 -7.58 14.40 -1.94
C ALA A 249 -6.24 13.99 -2.58
N LEU A 250 -5.20 13.76 -1.76
CA LEU A 250 -3.87 13.31 -2.22
C LEU A 250 -3.90 11.90 -2.84
N GLN A 251 -4.73 11.00 -2.32
CA GLN A 251 -4.93 9.66 -2.88
C GLN A 251 -5.68 9.68 -4.21
N ALA A 252 -6.64 10.60 -4.37
CA ALA A 252 -7.46 10.74 -5.59
C ALA A 252 -6.79 11.59 -6.70
N ALA A 253 -5.73 12.35 -6.38
CA ALA A 253 -5.05 13.21 -7.33
C ALA A 253 -4.45 12.43 -8.51
N ASP A 254 -4.25 13.06 -9.66
CA ASP A 254 -3.33 12.60 -10.72
C ASP A 254 -2.03 13.40 -10.68
N VAL A 255 -2.11 14.66 -10.28
CA VAL A 255 -0.98 15.58 -10.16
C VAL A 255 -1.01 16.23 -8.79
N VAL A 256 0.13 16.26 -8.10
CA VAL A 256 0.34 16.97 -6.85
C VAL A 256 1.35 18.09 -7.11
N LEU A 257 0.87 19.33 -7.08
CA LEU A 257 1.65 20.55 -7.18
C LEU A 257 1.91 21.06 -5.76
N TYR A 258 3.14 20.96 -5.26
CA TYR A 258 3.44 21.19 -3.83
C TYR A 258 4.45 22.32 -3.61
N GLY A 259 4.26 23.09 -2.55
CA GLY A 259 5.19 24.13 -2.14
C GLY A 259 6.55 23.60 -1.73
N ALA A 260 7.61 24.40 -1.93
CA ALA A 260 8.99 23.98 -1.65
C ALA A 260 9.26 23.62 -0.17
N ARG A 261 8.39 24.08 0.76
CA ARG A 261 8.51 23.79 2.19
C ARG A 261 7.73 22.54 2.65
N ILE A 262 7.00 21.87 1.75
CA ILE A 262 6.24 20.66 2.11
C ILE A 262 7.21 19.50 2.39
N PRO A 263 7.17 18.89 3.59
CA PRO A 263 8.03 17.75 3.92
C PRO A 263 7.70 16.49 3.11
N HIS A 264 8.71 15.65 2.89
CA HIS A 264 8.57 14.43 2.07
C HIS A 264 7.50 13.47 2.61
N GLY A 265 7.43 13.28 3.93
CA GLY A 265 6.46 12.36 4.56
C GLY A 265 5.00 12.69 4.24
N MET A 266 4.67 13.97 3.97
CA MET A 266 3.32 14.35 3.52
C MET A 266 3.05 13.92 2.08
N LEU A 267 4.07 13.97 1.22
CA LEU A 267 3.96 13.57 -0.18
C LEU A 267 3.90 12.05 -0.34
N GLU A 268 4.43 11.28 0.62
CA GLU A 268 4.32 9.81 0.65
C GLU A 268 2.88 9.33 0.79
N LEU A 269 2.00 10.15 1.40
CA LEU A 269 0.57 9.85 1.53
C LEU A 269 -0.22 10.05 0.23
N ALA A 270 0.36 10.73 -0.76
CA ALA A 270 -0.20 10.78 -2.10
C ALA A 270 -0.07 9.42 -2.77
N ARG A 271 -0.98 9.13 -3.70
CA ARG A 271 -0.88 7.91 -4.52
C ARG A 271 0.51 7.76 -5.15
N ARG A 272 0.90 6.51 -5.41
CA ARG A 272 2.25 6.17 -5.92
C ARG A 272 2.51 6.66 -7.34
N GLU A 273 1.49 6.68 -8.20
CA GLU A 273 1.62 7.07 -9.61
C GLU A 273 1.35 8.55 -9.86
N ALA A 274 1.00 9.34 -8.83
CA ALA A 274 0.75 10.77 -8.99
C ALA A 274 2.02 11.44 -9.48
N LEU A 275 1.86 12.30 -10.49
CA LEU A 275 2.92 13.19 -10.91
C LEU A 275 3.12 14.25 -9.82
N ARG A 276 4.28 14.25 -9.18
CA ARG A 276 4.62 15.21 -8.11
C ARG A 276 5.54 16.28 -8.69
N LEU A 277 5.10 17.54 -8.70
CA LEU A 277 5.88 18.68 -9.19
C LEU A 277 5.94 19.76 -8.11
N THR A 278 7.12 20.35 -7.94
CA THR A 278 7.26 21.54 -7.09
C THR A 278 6.50 22.70 -7.72
N ALA A 279 5.83 23.48 -6.89
CA ALA A 279 5.09 24.65 -7.31
C ALA A 279 6.04 25.74 -7.84
N ASP A 280 5.67 26.35 -8.96
CA ASP A 280 6.30 27.54 -9.50
C ASP A 280 6.14 28.71 -8.53
N GLN A 281 7.16 29.55 -8.45
CA GLN A 281 7.12 30.72 -7.56
C GLN A 281 6.20 31.84 -8.07
N SER A 282 5.89 31.83 -9.37
CA SER A 282 5.00 32.78 -10.03
C SER A 282 3.60 32.20 -10.12
N ALA A 283 2.61 32.92 -9.59
CA ALA A 283 1.20 32.52 -9.65
C ALA A 283 0.72 32.30 -11.09
N GLY A 284 1.05 33.19 -12.03
CA GLY A 284 0.63 33.04 -13.43
C GLY A 284 1.10 31.75 -14.09
N LYS A 285 2.39 31.41 -13.95
CA LYS A 285 2.93 30.13 -14.46
C LYS A 285 2.28 28.91 -13.81
N MET A 286 1.93 29.03 -12.52
CA MET A 286 1.22 27.97 -11.80
C MET A 286 -0.19 27.78 -12.35
N VAL A 287 -0.92 28.88 -12.57
CA VAL A 287 -2.26 28.88 -13.18
C VAL A 287 -2.23 28.26 -14.57
N ASP A 288 -1.29 28.66 -15.43
CA ASP A 288 -1.13 28.08 -16.78
C ASP A 288 -0.94 26.56 -16.73
N ARG A 289 -0.10 26.10 -15.80
CA ARG A 289 0.15 24.67 -15.59
C ARG A 289 -1.09 23.95 -15.07
N ILE A 290 -1.82 24.55 -14.13
CA ILE A 290 -3.09 24.02 -13.62
C ILE A 290 -4.07 23.86 -14.77
N VAL A 291 -4.33 24.92 -15.54
CA VAL A 291 -5.23 24.90 -16.70
C VAL A 291 -4.83 23.83 -17.71
N GLY A 292 -3.53 23.71 -18.01
CA GLY A 292 -3.02 22.68 -18.91
C GLY A 292 -3.27 21.23 -18.45
N PHE A 293 -3.30 20.97 -17.14
CA PHE A 293 -3.66 19.66 -16.59
C PHE A 293 -5.18 19.47 -16.50
N LEU A 294 -5.94 20.52 -16.16
CA LEU A 294 -7.41 20.47 -16.11
C LEU A 294 -8.00 20.19 -17.50
N GLY A 295 -7.46 20.78 -18.55
CA GLY A 295 -7.85 20.52 -19.95
C GLY A 295 -7.57 19.09 -20.40
N LYS A 296 -6.71 18.36 -19.69
CA LYS A 296 -6.46 16.91 -19.88
C LYS A 296 -7.31 16.03 -18.96
N GLY A 297 -8.31 16.60 -18.28
CA GLY A 297 -9.19 15.90 -17.37
C GLY A 297 -8.52 15.39 -16.08
N LYS A 298 -7.38 15.95 -15.69
CA LYS A 298 -6.61 15.48 -14.51
C LYS A 298 -7.15 16.07 -13.21
N ASN A 299 -7.17 15.26 -12.16
CA ASN A 299 -7.38 15.76 -10.80
C ASN A 299 -6.07 16.33 -10.25
N ILE A 300 -6.11 17.57 -9.80
CA ILE A 300 -4.93 18.29 -9.32
C ILE A 300 -5.10 18.58 -7.84
N VAL A 301 -4.07 18.29 -7.06
CA VAL A 301 -3.93 18.81 -5.70
C VAL A 301 -2.85 19.89 -5.72
N ARG A 302 -3.21 21.10 -5.29
CA ARG A 302 -2.26 22.19 -5.04
C ARG A 302 -2.06 22.32 -3.53
N MET A 303 -0.89 21.93 -3.05
CA MET A 303 -0.60 21.78 -1.61
C MET A 303 0.42 22.79 -1.12
N GLU A 304 0.12 23.48 -0.03
CA GLU A 304 1.00 24.46 0.61
C GLU A 304 0.90 24.37 2.13
N LEU A 305 1.94 24.78 2.86
CA LEU A 305 1.87 24.84 4.33
C LEU A 305 0.81 25.87 4.78
N SER A 306 0.17 25.60 5.91
CA SER A 306 -0.87 26.47 6.49
C SER A 306 -0.30 27.72 7.18
N ASP A 307 0.64 28.42 6.55
CA ASP A 307 1.28 29.64 7.08
C ASP A 307 0.82 30.89 6.31
N PRO A 308 1.05 32.12 6.82
CA PRO A 308 0.60 33.35 6.15
C PRO A 308 1.12 33.50 4.71
N ALA A 309 2.33 33.05 4.42
CA ALA A 309 2.92 33.16 3.09
C ALA A 309 2.33 32.13 2.13
N GLY A 310 2.11 30.89 2.59
CA GLY A 310 1.46 29.83 1.85
C GLY A 310 -0.01 30.17 1.54
N ASN A 311 -0.73 30.65 2.55
CA ASN A 311 -2.11 31.12 2.42
C ASN A 311 -2.23 32.26 1.41
N ARG A 312 -1.30 33.22 1.40
CA ARG A 312 -1.30 34.32 0.42
C ARG A 312 -1.10 33.78 -0.99
N ARG A 313 -0.09 32.92 -1.21
CA ARG A 313 0.18 32.32 -2.53
C ARG A 313 -1.02 31.58 -3.09
N LEU A 314 -1.65 30.72 -2.27
CA LEU A 314 -2.85 29.99 -2.72
C LEU A 314 -4.00 30.95 -3.03
N ARG A 315 -4.20 32.01 -2.25
CA ARG A 315 -5.23 33.02 -2.56
C ARG A 315 -4.98 33.70 -3.89
N ASP A 316 -3.74 34.08 -4.19
CA ASP A 316 -3.39 34.73 -5.44
C ASP A 316 -3.66 33.80 -6.65
N GLU A 317 -3.28 32.52 -6.52
CA GLU A 317 -3.56 31.47 -7.51
C GLU A 317 -5.08 31.24 -7.68
N ILE A 318 -5.82 31.12 -6.57
CA ILE A 318 -7.29 30.93 -6.58
C ILE A 318 -7.98 32.12 -7.24
N TYR A 319 -7.59 33.35 -6.92
CA TYR A 319 -8.17 34.56 -7.49
C TYR A 319 -8.01 34.62 -9.01
N GLN A 320 -6.83 34.26 -9.51
CA GLN A 320 -6.58 34.21 -10.95
C GLN A 320 -7.38 33.11 -11.65
N LEU A 321 -7.53 31.93 -11.01
CA LEU A 321 -8.34 30.83 -11.52
C LEU A 321 -9.84 31.16 -11.55
N ASP A 322 -10.32 31.89 -10.54
CA ASP A 322 -11.70 32.36 -10.45
C ASP A 322 -12.04 33.33 -11.60
N GLN A 323 -11.12 34.25 -11.93
CA GLN A 323 -11.31 35.18 -13.06
C GLN A 323 -11.44 34.48 -14.42
N ILE A 324 -10.90 33.27 -14.58
CA ILE A 324 -11.02 32.46 -15.79
C ILE A 324 -12.08 31.35 -15.67
N GLY A 325 -12.91 31.39 -14.63
CA GLY A 325 -14.04 30.49 -14.43
C GLY A 325 -13.68 29.06 -14.03
N VAL A 326 -12.50 28.83 -13.46
CA VAL A 326 -12.08 27.51 -12.99
C VAL A 326 -12.61 27.26 -11.58
N GLU A 327 -13.54 26.33 -11.44
CA GLU A 327 -14.04 25.91 -10.14
C GLU A 327 -13.04 25.00 -9.41
N GLY A 328 -12.83 25.30 -8.12
CA GLY A 328 -11.94 24.54 -7.25
C GLY A 328 -12.52 24.36 -5.85
N SER A 329 -11.98 23.40 -5.10
CA SER A 329 -12.32 23.22 -3.68
C SER A 329 -11.12 23.44 -2.78
N VAL A 330 -11.34 24.03 -1.61
CA VAL A 330 -10.31 24.24 -0.59
C VAL A 330 -10.51 23.23 0.55
N VAL A 331 -9.44 22.56 0.94
CA VAL A 331 -9.35 21.72 2.13
C VAL A 331 -8.53 22.47 3.18
N PRO A 332 -9.16 22.89 4.29
CA PRO A 332 -8.43 23.57 5.35
C PRO A 332 -7.47 22.60 6.05
N GLY A 333 -6.38 23.17 6.56
CA GLY A 333 -5.39 22.49 7.38
C GLY A 333 -5.36 23.07 8.78
N LEU A 334 -4.68 22.36 9.68
CA LEU A 334 -4.34 22.92 10.98
C LEU A 334 -3.48 24.19 10.80
N PRO A 335 -3.65 25.24 11.61
CA PRO A 335 -2.87 26.46 11.45
C PRO A 335 -1.39 26.21 11.74
N ALA A 336 -0.49 26.78 10.92
CA ALA A 336 0.93 26.81 11.24
C ALA A 336 1.17 27.93 12.26
N GLY A 337 1.33 27.56 13.52
CA GLY A 337 1.63 28.46 14.62
C GLY A 337 2.21 27.66 15.78
N ARG A 338 3.10 28.31 16.56
CA ARG A 338 3.58 27.72 17.81
C ARG A 338 2.41 27.67 18.80
N THR A 339 1.81 26.49 18.93
CA THR A 339 1.03 26.17 20.12
C THR A 339 2.02 25.87 21.25
N GLU A 340 2.78 26.87 21.69
CA GLU A 340 3.51 26.79 22.97
C GLU A 340 2.48 26.96 24.09
N ILE A 341 1.68 25.92 24.32
CA ILE A 341 0.95 25.77 25.58
C ILE A 341 1.92 25.03 26.50
N PRO A 342 2.57 25.72 27.46
CA PRO A 342 3.40 25.02 28.42
C PRO A 342 2.53 24.01 29.18
N PHE A 343 2.89 22.73 29.11
CA PHE A 343 2.22 21.64 29.85
C PHE A 343 2.43 21.74 31.38
N ARG A 344 3.01 22.84 31.87
CA ARG A 344 3.02 23.23 33.28
C ARG A 344 2.73 24.72 33.43
N ALA A 345 1.49 25.05 33.74
CA ALA A 345 1.17 26.31 34.39
C ALA A 345 1.58 26.22 35.87
N ARG A 346 2.80 26.62 36.21
CA ARG A 346 3.03 27.23 37.53
C ARG A 346 2.80 28.72 37.37
N ASN A 347 1.71 29.21 37.97
CA ASN A 347 1.42 30.60 38.30
C ASN A 347 2.11 31.67 37.43
N THR A 348 1.54 32.00 36.28
CA THR A 348 1.50 33.41 35.82
C THR A 348 0.36 33.57 34.82
N ARG A 349 -0.60 34.43 35.18
CA ARG A 349 -1.64 34.95 34.28
C ARG A 349 -0.96 35.69 33.13
N THR A 350 -1.16 35.21 31.90
CA THR A 350 -1.09 36.08 30.73
C THR A 350 -2.21 35.70 29.77
N SER A 351 -3.21 36.59 29.68
CA SER A 351 -4.32 36.48 28.74
C SER A 351 -3.83 36.74 27.31
N LEU A 352 -4.28 35.94 26.34
CA LEU A 352 -4.25 36.30 24.93
C LEU A 352 -5.62 36.07 24.31
N LYS A 353 -6.18 37.15 23.75
CA LYS A 353 -7.49 37.21 23.08
C LYS A 353 -7.43 36.46 21.76
N ALA A 354 -8.34 35.50 21.57
CA ALA A 354 -8.57 34.85 20.28
C ALA A 354 -9.30 35.81 19.34
N GLY A 355 -8.70 36.13 18.19
CA GLY A 355 -9.36 36.83 17.09
C GLY A 355 -10.03 35.83 16.16
N ILE A 356 -11.32 35.58 16.35
CA ILE A 356 -12.18 35.02 15.31
C ILE A 356 -12.89 36.21 14.66
N GLN A 357 -12.41 36.65 13.50
CA GLN A 357 -13.19 37.56 12.65
C GLN A 357 -14.14 36.71 11.80
N HIS A 358 -15.42 36.77 12.17
CA HIS A 358 -16.53 36.35 11.32
C HIS A 358 -16.53 37.20 10.04
N ILE A 359 -16.41 36.54 8.88
CA ILE A 359 -16.84 37.14 7.61
C ILE A 359 -18.35 36.99 7.59
N ALA A 360 -19.07 38.06 7.92
CA ALA A 360 -20.50 38.16 7.75
C ALA A 360 -20.82 38.52 6.30
N ASN A 361 -21.65 37.71 5.64
CA ASN A 361 -22.39 38.10 4.45
C ASN A 361 -23.20 39.37 4.73
N ARG A 362 -23.21 40.32 3.78
CA ARG A 362 -24.38 41.17 3.54
C ARG A 362 -24.62 41.42 2.05
N PRO A 363 -25.89 41.65 1.68
CA PRO A 363 -26.45 41.43 0.35
C PRO A 363 -26.43 42.71 -0.49
N GLY A 364 -26.77 42.55 -1.78
CA GLY A 364 -26.81 43.65 -2.75
C GLY A 364 -27.76 44.79 -2.40
N ALA A 365 -27.39 45.96 -2.91
CA ALA A 365 -28.26 47.00 -3.44
C ALA A 365 -27.49 47.69 -4.57
#